data_AF-A0A1B6QP97-F1
#
_entry.id   AF-A0A1B6QP97-F1
#
_cell.length_a   1.000
_cell.length_b   1.000
_cell.length_c   1.000
_cell.angle_alpha   90.00
_cell.angle_beta   90.00
_cell.angle_gamma   90.00
#
_symmetry.space_group_name_H-M   'P 1'
#
loop_
_entity.id
_entity.type
_entity.pdbx_description
1 polymer ?
#
loop_
_entity_poly.entity_id
_entity_poly.type
_entity_poly.pdbx_seq_one_letter_code
_entity_poly.pdbx_strand_id
1 'polypeptide(L)'
;MGSVSDCQENGNHQSPPPAAAEAELVVEEGDAGDTIKGNYQPPEPVAEAGQVVEEGDAGVTMEGVASIALLPTGAISGHFIRLPGSICYGLQGTPISCERECSRGEDYRLIKLTIIDFKSKREKVLVVECRGHDAARLQNIDHLHGWEDDIVGLVEKEHGNEKVLLSFECETLKADKDAEDHITKYMPNLCGLDAVVNVGKMSISGINLDEDDEPRGDN
;
A
#
# COMPACT_ATOMS: atom_id res chain seq x y z
N MET A 1 -34.91 23.53 -57.80
CA MET A 1 -33.80 23.11 -58.67
C MET A 1 -32.73 22.61 -57.70
N GLY A 2 -32.72 21.33 -57.29
CA GLY A 2 -32.29 20.15 -58.07
C GLY A 2 -30.75 20.09 -58.01
N SER A 3 -30.04 19.07 -57.51
CA SER A 3 -30.36 17.66 -57.30
C SER A 3 -29.41 17.02 -56.27
N VAL A 4 -29.86 15.88 -55.75
CA VAL A 4 -29.24 14.81 -54.93
C VAL A 4 -28.11 14.04 -55.64
N SER A 5 -27.17 13.44 -54.86
CA SER A 5 -26.77 12.01 -54.98
C SER A 5 -25.72 11.58 -53.93
N ASP A 6 -26.14 10.63 -53.07
CA ASP A 6 -25.53 9.35 -52.63
C ASP A 6 -24.19 9.34 -51.85
N CYS A 7 -24.13 8.92 -50.58
CA CYS A 7 -24.41 7.60 -49.96
C CYS A 7 -23.34 6.53 -50.25
N GLN A 8 -22.53 6.18 -49.24
CA GLN A 8 -22.20 4.78 -48.97
C GLN A 8 -21.84 4.52 -47.49
N GLU A 9 -22.62 3.60 -46.96
CA GLU A 9 -22.67 2.98 -45.64
C GLU A 9 -21.79 1.72 -45.65
N ASN A 10 -21.08 1.42 -44.56
CA ASN A 10 -20.55 0.08 -44.30
C ASN A 10 -20.65 -0.20 -42.81
N GLY A 11 -21.80 -0.76 -42.41
CA GLY A 11 -21.93 -1.49 -41.16
C GLY A 11 -21.43 -2.92 -41.33
N ASN A 12 -20.78 -3.46 -40.30
CA ASN A 12 -20.82 -4.90 -40.09
C ASN A 12 -20.78 -5.20 -38.59
N HIS A 13 -21.97 -5.36 -38.02
CA HIS A 13 -22.18 -6.11 -36.78
C HIS A 13 -22.27 -7.59 -37.14
N GLN A 14 -21.48 -8.45 -36.50
CA GLN A 14 -21.94 -9.82 -36.27
C GLN A 14 -21.28 -10.47 -35.05
N SER A 15 -22.11 -10.79 -34.06
CA SER A 15 -21.82 -11.66 -32.91
C SER A 15 -21.81 -13.15 -33.32
N PRO A 16 -21.26 -14.05 -32.48
CA PRO A 16 -20.75 -15.36 -32.90
C PRO A 16 -21.78 -16.50 -32.79
N PRO A 17 -21.53 -17.64 -33.46
CA PRO A 17 -21.94 -18.95 -32.93
C PRO A 17 -20.91 -20.08 -33.25
N PRO A 18 -21.15 -21.35 -32.88
CA PRO A 18 -21.48 -21.93 -31.57
C PRO A 18 -20.48 -23.05 -31.16
N ALA A 19 -20.64 -23.60 -29.95
CA ALA A 19 -19.94 -24.79 -29.46
C ALA A 19 -20.56 -26.09 -29.99
N ALA A 20 -19.75 -27.11 -30.31
CA ALA A 20 -20.00 -28.55 -30.05
C ALA A 20 -18.91 -29.47 -30.63
N ALA A 21 -18.49 -30.41 -29.79
CA ALA A 21 -18.35 -31.85 -30.02
C ALA A 21 -17.37 -32.45 -31.07
N GLU A 22 -16.46 -33.27 -30.53
CA GLU A 22 -16.24 -34.70 -30.82
C GLU A 22 -15.83 -35.19 -32.23
N ALA A 23 -14.66 -35.86 -32.27
CA ALA A 23 -14.37 -37.09 -33.02
C ALA A 23 -13.12 -37.71 -32.34
N GLU A 24 -13.20 -38.87 -31.64
CA GLU A 24 -13.14 -40.25 -32.17
C GLU A 24 -12.11 -40.41 -33.30
N LEU A 25 -11.15 -41.34 -33.31
CA LEU A 25 -11.12 -42.79 -33.08
C LEU A 25 -9.58 -43.11 -33.10
N VAL A 26 -8.96 -44.16 -32.54
CA VAL A 26 -9.15 -45.59 -32.79
C VAL A 26 -8.45 -46.40 -31.69
N VAL A 27 -9.18 -47.42 -31.25
CA VAL A 27 -8.78 -48.64 -30.52
C VAL A 27 -7.68 -49.43 -31.23
N GLU A 28 -6.75 -50.01 -30.47
CA GLU A 28 -6.40 -51.43 -30.59
C GLU A 28 -6.02 -51.99 -29.21
N GLU A 29 -6.60 -53.14 -28.89
CA GLU A 29 -6.34 -53.91 -27.68
C GLU A 29 -5.04 -54.71 -27.80
N GLY A 30 -4.38 -54.92 -26.66
CA GLY A 30 -3.26 -55.84 -26.52
C GLY A 30 -2.99 -56.16 -25.05
N ASP A 31 -3.61 -57.24 -24.58
CA ASP A 31 -3.38 -57.91 -23.30
C ASP A 31 -1.97 -58.54 -23.22
N ALA A 32 -1.25 -58.29 -22.13
CA ALA A 32 -0.35 -59.23 -21.44
C ALA A 32 0.46 -58.47 -20.38
N GLY A 33 0.35 -58.91 -19.13
CA GLY A 33 0.87 -58.19 -17.96
C GLY A 33 2.38 -58.14 -17.82
N ASP A 34 2.82 -57.21 -16.99
CA ASP A 34 3.93 -57.46 -16.06
C ASP A 34 3.80 -56.55 -14.84
N THR A 35 4.09 -57.12 -13.68
CA THR A 35 3.88 -56.52 -12.37
C THR A 35 5.15 -55.81 -11.95
N ILE A 36 5.16 -54.47 -11.88
CA ILE A 36 6.22 -53.74 -11.18
C ILE A 36 5.61 -52.81 -10.14
N LYS A 37 5.71 -53.23 -8.88
CA LYS A 37 5.49 -52.43 -7.68
C LYS A 37 6.50 -51.28 -7.65
N GLY A 38 6.05 -50.08 -8.02
CA GLY A 38 6.72 -48.83 -7.67
C GLY A 38 5.95 -48.14 -6.55
N ASN A 39 6.50 -48.14 -5.33
CA ASN A 39 5.95 -47.40 -4.20
C ASN A 39 6.10 -45.89 -4.45
N TYR A 40 5.09 -45.27 -5.05
CA TYR A 40 4.92 -43.82 -4.99
C TYR A 40 4.17 -43.45 -3.71
N GLN A 41 4.92 -42.99 -2.73
CA GLN A 41 4.40 -42.30 -1.56
C GLN A 41 4.25 -40.81 -1.93
N PRO A 42 3.06 -40.20 -1.84
CA PRO A 42 2.92 -38.76 -1.99
C PRO A 42 3.74 -38.06 -0.90
N PRO A 43 4.46 -36.97 -1.20
CA PRO A 43 5.10 -36.18 -0.15
C PRO A 43 4.02 -35.62 0.79
N GLU A 44 4.21 -35.83 2.09
CA GLU A 44 3.36 -35.25 3.13
C GLU A 44 3.38 -33.72 3.03
N PRO A 45 2.25 -33.05 3.29
CA PRO A 45 2.21 -31.59 3.28
C PRO A 45 3.13 -31.08 4.39
N VAL A 46 4.22 -30.43 3.99
CA VAL A 46 5.06 -29.64 4.89
C VAL A 46 4.15 -28.59 5.52
N ALA A 47 3.93 -28.74 6.82
CA ALA A 47 3.24 -27.75 7.63
C ALA A 47 3.95 -26.41 7.42
N GLU A 48 3.23 -25.42 6.91
CA GLU A 48 3.68 -24.03 6.96
C GLU A 48 4.06 -23.74 8.40
N ALA A 49 5.33 -23.42 8.60
CA ALA A 49 5.84 -22.99 9.88
C ALA A 49 5.04 -21.74 10.26
N GLY A 50 4.07 -21.94 11.15
CA GLY A 50 3.34 -20.87 11.79
C GLY A 50 4.36 -19.89 12.32
N GLN A 51 4.36 -18.71 11.74
CA GLN A 51 5.12 -17.57 12.20
C GLN A 51 4.64 -17.32 13.62
N VAL A 52 5.37 -17.85 14.60
CA VAL A 52 5.17 -17.54 16.01
C VAL A 52 5.59 -16.08 16.11
N VAL A 53 4.62 -15.20 15.99
CA VAL A 53 4.77 -13.83 16.44
C VAL A 53 4.98 -13.94 17.94
N GLU A 54 6.24 -13.89 18.36
CA GLU A 54 6.57 -13.52 19.73
C GLU A 54 5.76 -12.24 20.01
N GLU A 55 4.80 -12.35 20.93
CA GLU A 55 4.08 -11.21 21.51
C GLU A 55 5.10 -10.40 22.30
N GLY A 56 5.93 -9.64 21.58
CA GLY A 56 6.56 -8.46 22.13
C GLY A 56 5.46 -7.49 22.51
N ASP A 57 5.53 -7.00 23.75
CA ASP A 57 4.64 -6.03 24.38
C ASP A 57 3.87 -5.20 23.34
N ALA A 58 2.60 -5.56 23.13
CA ALA A 58 1.74 -4.87 22.19
C ALA A 58 1.44 -3.50 22.78
N GLY A 59 2.38 -2.57 22.58
CA GLY A 59 2.17 -1.15 22.85
C GLY A 59 0.85 -0.70 22.24
N VAL A 60 0.23 0.29 22.87
CA VAL A 60 -1.14 0.73 22.59
C VAL A 60 -1.39 0.89 21.08
N THR A 61 -2.21 0.02 20.49
CA THR A 61 -2.67 0.17 19.10
C THR A 61 -3.65 1.35 19.01
N MET A 62 -3.35 2.27 18.10
CA MET A 62 -4.19 3.40 17.74
C MET A 62 -4.88 3.09 16.41
N GLU A 63 -6.20 3.04 16.44
CA GLU A 63 -7.02 2.86 15.24
C GLU A 63 -7.86 4.09 14.98
N GLY A 64 -8.14 4.38 13.71
CA GLY A 64 -8.95 5.55 13.39
C GLY A 64 -9.00 5.86 11.90
N VAL A 65 -9.29 7.13 11.61
CA VAL A 65 -9.44 7.64 10.24
C VAL A 65 -8.38 8.68 9.97
N ALA A 66 -7.65 8.52 8.86
CA ALA A 66 -6.72 9.52 8.38
C ALA A 66 -7.28 10.25 7.16
N SER A 67 -6.97 11.54 7.07
CA SER A 67 -7.11 12.36 5.87
C SER A 67 -5.74 12.89 5.48
N ILE A 68 -5.24 12.45 4.33
CA ILE A 68 -3.89 12.69 3.85
C ILE A 68 -3.97 13.41 2.50
N ALA A 69 -3.48 14.64 2.45
CA ALA A 69 -3.16 15.32 1.20
C ALA A 69 -1.83 14.77 0.67
N LEU A 70 -1.86 14.28 -0.57
CA LEU A 70 -0.70 13.86 -1.33
C LEU A 70 -0.38 14.94 -2.36
N LEU A 71 0.79 15.56 -2.20
CA LEU A 71 1.27 16.60 -3.09
C LEU A 71 1.86 16.00 -4.37
N PRO A 72 1.87 16.73 -5.50
CA PRO A 72 2.52 16.29 -6.73
C PRO A 72 4.01 15.96 -6.56
N THR A 73 4.66 16.55 -5.55
CA THR A 73 6.06 16.26 -5.18
C THR A 73 6.25 14.88 -4.54
N GLY A 74 5.17 14.18 -4.20
CA GLY A 74 5.18 12.94 -3.42
C GLY A 74 5.25 13.16 -1.90
N ALA A 75 5.32 14.40 -1.43
CA ALA A 75 5.17 14.73 -0.02
C ALA A 75 3.73 14.53 0.44
N ILE A 76 3.55 14.16 1.70
CA ILE A 76 2.24 13.97 2.30
C ILE A 76 2.06 14.87 3.51
N SER A 77 0.85 15.36 3.72
CA SER A 77 0.47 16.11 4.91
C SER A 77 -0.96 15.78 5.26
N GLY A 78 -1.29 15.65 6.53
CA GLY A 78 -2.60 15.19 6.92
C GLY A 78 -2.85 15.16 8.40
N HIS A 79 -3.95 14.53 8.74
CA HIS A 79 -4.37 14.31 10.12
C HIS A 79 -4.86 12.88 10.30
N PHE A 80 -4.55 12.29 11.44
CA PHE A 80 -5.07 11.01 11.89
C PHE A 80 -5.92 11.22 13.14
N ILE A 81 -7.20 10.83 13.08
CA ILE A 81 -8.13 10.92 14.20
C ILE A 81 -8.27 9.54 14.80
N ARG A 82 -7.65 9.33 15.96
CA ARG A 82 -7.74 8.09 16.73
C ARG A 82 -9.12 7.97 17.38
N LEU A 83 -9.66 6.76 17.32
CA LEU A 83 -10.91 6.34 17.94
C LEU A 83 -10.68 5.15 18.89
N PRO A 84 -11.43 5.07 20.01
CA PRO A 84 -12.29 6.10 20.57
C PRO A 84 -11.48 7.26 21.18
N GLY A 85 -12.11 8.42 21.35
CA GLY A 85 -11.50 9.59 22.02
C GLY A 85 -11.22 10.79 21.12
N SER A 86 -11.34 10.63 19.79
CA SER A 86 -11.21 11.70 18.79
C SER A 86 -9.93 12.52 18.95
N ILE A 87 -8.82 11.85 19.33
CA ILE A 87 -7.52 12.48 19.47
C ILE A 87 -6.95 12.69 18.07
N CYS A 88 -6.55 13.93 17.77
CA CYS A 88 -6.02 14.30 16.46
C CYS A 88 -4.49 14.32 16.50
N TYR A 89 -3.87 13.59 15.58
CA TYR A 89 -2.45 13.58 15.32
C TYR A 89 -2.18 14.23 13.97
N GLY A 90 -1.10 14.99 13.86
CA GLY A 90 -0.59 15.51 12.60
C GLY A 90 0.22 14.44 11.87
N LEU A 91 0.12 14.41 10.55
CA LEU A 91 0.93 13.58 9.68
C LEU A 91 1.72 14.47 8.73
N GLN A 92 3.04 14.32 8.69
CA GLN A 92 3.90 15.02 7.75
C GLN A 92 4.91 14.05 7.16
N GLY A 93 4.92 13.87 5.85
CA GLY A 93 5.81 12.93 5.18
C GLY A 93 6.60 13.58 4.06
N THR A 94 7.89 13.30 4.01
CA THR A 94 8.79 13.74 2.93
C THR A 94 9.27 12.51 2.15
N PRO A 95 9.20 12.51 0.81
CA PRO A 95 9.71 11.41 0.01
C PRO A 95 11.24 11.31 0.16
N ILE A 96 11.74 10.09 0.25
CA ILE A 96 13.17 9.79 0.27
C ILE A 96 13.58 9.40 -1.14
N SER A 97 14.58 10.07 -1.68
CA SER A 97 15.19 9.69 -2.96
C SER A 97 16.02 8.43 -2.77
N CYS A 98 15.84 7.44 -3.65
CA CYS A 98 16.60 6.19 -3.65
C CYS A 98 16.76 5.68 -5.07
N GLU A 99 17.95 5.20 -5.44
CA GLU A 99 18.26 4.70 -6.78
C GLU A 99 17.87 3.22 -6.90
N ARG A 100 16.67 2.86 -6.44
CA ARG A 100 16.25 1.47 -6.51
C ARG A 100 15.71 1.14 -7.89
N GLU A 101 16.36 0.18 -8.52
CA GLU A 101 15.96 -0.56 -9.71
C GLU A 101 14.62 -1.29 -9.43
N CYS A 102 13.50 -0.56 -9.52
CA CYS A 102 12.20 -1.06 -9.09
C CYS A 102 11.65 -2.10 -10.09
N SER A 103 11.90 -3.39 -9.82
CA SER A 103 11.07 -4.48 -10.33
C SER A 103 9.66 -4.51 -9.69
N ARG A 104 9.40 -3.62 -8.71
CA ARG A 104 8.16 -3.52 -7.92
C ARG A 104 7.13 -2.53 -8.46
N GLY A 105 7.39 -1.90 -9.61
CA GLY A 105 6.48 -0.97 -10.29
C GLY A 105 6.75 0.51 -10.00
N GLU A 106 6.20 1.39 -10.85
CA GLU A 106 6.48 2.83 -10.88
C GLU A 106 5.87 3.62 -9.71
N ASP A 107 4.90 3.03 -8.99
CA ASP A 107 4.13 3.73 -7.95
C ASP A 107 4.68 3.55 -6.52
N TYR A 108 5.91 3.06 -6.38
CA TYR A 108 6.55 2.77 -5.09
C TYR A 108 7.41 3.95 -4.61
N ARG A 109 7.19 4.40 -3.37
CA ARG A 109 7.94 5.50 -2.74
C ARG A 109 8.28 5.16 -1.28
N LEU A 110 9.45 5.57 -0.81
CA LEU A 110 9.71 5.65 0.64
C LEU A 110 9.39 7.04 1.15
N ILE A 111 8.72 7.10 2.30
CA ILE A 111 8.34 8.35 2.96
C ILE A 111 8.95 8.36 4.36
N LYS A 112 9.71 9.41 4.68
CA LYS A 112 10.03 9.76 6.06
C LYS A 112 8.80 10.43 6.67
N LEU A 113 8.02 9.68 7.42
CA LEU A 113 6.77 10.08 8.04
C LEU A 113 6.99 10.53 9.49
N THR A 114 6.51 11.71 9.82
CA THR A 114 6.47 12.26 11.17
C THR A 114 5.03 12.27 11.65
N ILE A 115 4.78 11.62 12.79
CA ILE A 115 3.49 11.60 13.49
C ILE A 115 3.61 12.55 14.68
N ILE A 116 2.74 13.56 14.72
CA ILE A 116 2.80 14.66 15.68
C ILE A 116 1.60 14.57 16.61
N ASP A 117 1.82 14.44 17.92
CA ASP A 117 0.76 14.64 18.91
C ASP A 117 0.65 16.13 19.24
N PHE A 118 -0.44 16.76 18.79
CA PHE A 118 -0.67 18.18 19.04
C PHE A 118 -0.89 18.51 20.53
N LYS A 119 -1.28 17.54 21.35
CA LYS A 119 -1.53 17.72 22.79
C LYS A 119 -0.22 17.75 23.57
N SER A 120 0.61 16.73 23.40
CA SER A 120 1.91 16.62 24.10
C SER A 120 3.03 17.40 23.40
N LYS A 121 2.84 17.83 22.15
CA LYS A 121 3.86 18.43 21.27
C LYS A 121 5.04 17.49 20.99
N ARG A 122 4.78 16.18 21.10
CA ARG A 122 5.77 15.14 20.83
C ARG A 122 5.60 14.62 19.42
N GLU A 123 6.69 14.13 18.85
CA GLU A 123 6.76 13.67 17.48
C GLU A 123 7.46 12.32 17.43
N LYS A 124 6.95 11.39 16.63
CA LYS A 124 7.66 10.15 16.26
C LYS A 124 7.93 10.15 14.78
N VAL A 125 9.15 9.78 14.41
CA VAL A 125 9.57 9.69 13.02
C VAL A 125 9.70 8.22 12.64
N LEU A 126 9.18 7.86 11.47
CA LEU A 126 9.22 6.53 10.89
C LEU A 126 9.57 6.62 9.41
N VAL A 127 10.16 5.56 8.87
CA VAL A 127 10.19 5.34 7.42
C VAL A 127 9.12 4.33 7.03
N VAL A 128 8.31 4.67 6.04
CA VAL A 128 7.20 3.84 5.55
C VAL A 128 7.23 3.73 4.03
N GLU A 129 6.66 2.66 3.51
CA GLU A 129 6.41 2.50 2.08
C GLU A 129 5.08 3.17 1.73
N CYS A 130 5.06 3.92 0.62
CA CYS A 130 3.87 4.46 0.01
C CYS A 130 3.69 3.85 -1.38
N ARG A 131 2.51 3.26 -1.62
CA ARG A 131 2.12 2.64 -2.91
C ARG A 131 0.79 3.19 -3.41
N GLY A 132 0.49 3.00 -4.69
CA GLY A 132 -0.86 3.23 -5.23
C GLY A 132 -1.10 4.60 -5.86
N HIS A 133 -0.05 5.27 -6.34
CA HIS A 133 -0.10 6.57 -7.03
C HIS A 133 -0.93 7.61 -6.27
N ASP A 134 -2.15 7.91 -6.74
CA ASP A 134 -3.09 8.83 -6.12
C ASP A 134 -3.91 8.20 -4.98
N ALA A 135 -4.19 6.90 -5.06
CA ALA A 135 -4.88 6.11 -4.04
C ALA A 135 -3.85 5.48 -3.09
N ALA A 136 -3.26 6.33 -2.25
CA ALA A 136 -2.12 5.99 -1.42
C ALA A 136 -2.45 4.87 -0.42
N ARG A 137 -1.50 3.95 -0.28
CA ARG A 137 -1.43 2.96 0.80
C ARG A 137 -0.10 3.13 1.50
N LEU A 138 -0.12 3.24 2.83
CA LEU A 138 1.09 3.31 3.64
C LEU A 138 1.25 2.02 4.44
N GLN A 139 2.44 1.45 4.42
CA GLN A 139 2.77 0.24 5.18
C GLN A 139 4.23 0.31 5.68
N ASN A 140 4.57 -0.50 6.67
CA ASN A 140 5.96 -0.71 7.04
C ASN A 140 6.80 -1.21 5.87
N ILE A 141 8.11 -1.04 5.98
CA ILE A 141 9.05 -1.65 5.05
C ILE A 141 9.10 -3.15 5.35
N ASP A 142 8.54 -3.95 4.46
CA ASP A 142 8.50 -5.41 4.63
C ASP A 142 9.91 -6.01 4.65
N HIS A 143 10.80 -5.54 3.76
CA HIS A 143 12.15 -6.08 3.58
C HIS A 143 13.15 -4.97 3.25
N LEU A 144 14.13 -4.78 4.14
CA LEU A 144 15.29 -3.89 3.93
C LEU A 144 16.36 -4.49 3.00
N HIS A 145 16.26 -5.78 2.67
CA HIS A 145 17.23 -6.44 1.79
C HIS A 145 17.29 -5.77 0.41
N GLY A 146 18.47 -5.33 -0.01
CA GLY A 146 18.74 -4.70 -1.30
C GLY A 146 18.41 -3.20 -1.36
N TRP A 147 18.26 -2.55 -0.20
CA TRP A 147 18.32 -1.09 -0.08
C TRP A 147 19.76 -0.62 0.05
N GLU A 148 20.00 0.64 -0.31
CA GLU A 148 21.28 1.31 -0.06
C GLU A 148 21.53 1.42 1.46
N ASP A 149 22.81 1.36 1.85
CA ASP A 149 23.21 1.31 3.27
C ASP A 149 22.75 2.56 4.05
N ASP A 150 22.62 3.71 3.38
CA ASP A 150 22.12 4.95 3.96
C ASP A 150 20.62 4.88 4.29
N ILE A 151 19.82 4.21 3.45
CA ILE A 151 18.40 3.95 3.71
C ILE A 151 18.24 2.95 4.83
N VAL A 152 19.01 1.86 4.82
CA VAL A 152 19.00 0.87 5.91
C VAL A 152 19.35 1.55 7.23
N GLY A 153 20.44 2.34 7.25
CA GLY A 153 20.86 3.10 8.42
C GLY A 153 19.82 4.13 8.87
N LEU A 154 19.10 4.77 7.95
CA LEU A 154 18.00 5.69 8.30
C LEU A 154 16.84 4.94 8.96
N VAL A 155 16.43 3.80 8.41
CA VAL A 155 15.33 3.00 8.96
C VAL A 155 15.68 2.48 10.34
N GLU A 156 16.87 1.88 10.49
CA GLU A 156 17.37 1.40 11.78
C GLU A 156 17.49 2.54 12.80
N LYS A 157 17.93 3.73 12.36
CA LYS A 157 17.99 4.91 13.22
C LYS A 157 16.61 5.37 13.67
N GLU A 158 15.63 5.49 12.78
CA GLU A 158 14.32 6.06 13.14
C GLU A 158 13.41 5.05 13.85
N HIS A 159 13.48 3.77 13.51
CA HIS A 159 12.69 2.71 14.17
C HIS A 159 13.35 2.19 15.45
N GLY A 160 14.69 2.23 15.55
CA GLY A 160 15.41 1.68 16.69
C GLY A 160 15.14 0.18 16.87
N ASN A 161 14.93 -0.24 18.11
CA ASN A 161 14.51 -1.61 18.44
C ASN A 161 12.99 -1.76 18.56
N GLU A 162 12.23 -0.69 18.33
CA GLU A 162 10.78 -0.70 18.50
C GLU A 162 10.11 -1.36 17.29
N LYS A 163 9.27 -2.35 17.56
CA LYS A 163 8.46 -2.99 16.54
C LYS A 163 7.22 -2.13 16.27
N VAL A 164 7.41 -1.02 15.57
CA VAL A 164 6.32 -0.14 15.15
C VAL A 164 5.60 -0.78 13.96
N LEU A 165 4.27 -0.85 14.00
CA LEU A 165 3.45 -1.21 12.84
C LEU A 165 2.58 -0.03 12.43
N LEU A 166 2.50 0.23 11.14
CA LEU A 166 1.70 1.28 10.53
C LEU A 166 1.03 0.73 9.28
N SER A 167 -0.28 0.91 9.20
CA SER A 167 -1.05 0.66 7.99
C SER A 167 -2.00 1.80 7.71
N PHE A 168 -2.09 2.19 6.44
CA PHE A 168 -3.10 3.10 5.92
C PHE A 168 -3.61 2.56 4.59
N GLU A 169 -4.92 2.58 4.43
CA GLU A 169 -5.59 2.21 3.19
C GLU A 169 -6.60 3.28 2.80
N CYS A 170 -6.39 3.91 1.65
CA CYS A 170 -7.34 4.87 1.09
C CYS A 170 -8.68 4.19 0.77
N GLU A 171 -9.76 4.69 1.36
CA GLU A 171 -11.14 4.27 1.07
C GLU A 171 -11.86 5.30 0.18
N THR A 172 -11.42 6.56 0.19
CA THR A 172 -11.99 7.64 -0.60
C THR A 172 -10.88 8.56 -1.11
N LEU A 173 -10.73 8.61 -2.42
CA LEU A 173 -9.85 9.55 -3.11
C LEU A 173 -10.65 10.76 -3.59
N LYS A 174 -10.18 11.96 -3.27
CA LYS A 174 -10.71 13.22 -3.78
C LYS A 174 -9.65 13.89 -4.64
N ALA A 175 -10.08 14.43 -5.77
CA ALA A 175 -9.24 15.18 -6.71
C ALA A 175 -9.91 16.51 -7.06
N ASP A 176 -9.17 17.37 -7.75
CA ASP A 176 -9.64 18.65 -8.29
C ASP A 176 -10.41 19.48 -7.25
N LYS A 177 -11.64 19.86 -7.58
CA LYS A 177 -12.49 20.71 -6.74
C LYS A 177 -12.82 20.07 -5.40
N ASP A 178 -13.05 18.76 -5.36
CA ASP A 178 -13.39 18.05 -4.12
C ASP A 178 -12.19 17.96 -3.17
N ALA A 179 -10.97 17.84 -3.73
CA ALA A 179 -9.74 17.92 -2.96
C ALA A 179 -9.53 19.33 -2.42
N GLU A 180 -9.63 20.35 -3.27
CA GLU A 180 -9.40 21.76 -2.88
C GLU A 180 -10.42 22.24 -1.83
N ASP A 181 -11.69 21.84 -1.94
CA ASP A 181 -12.72 22.15 -0.94
C ASP A 181 -12.43 21.47 0.40
N HIS A 182 -11.90 20.23 0.37
CA HIS A 182 -11.46 19.54 1.58
C HIS A 182 -10.24 20.23 2.21
N ILE A 183 -9.23 20.55 1.39
CA ILE A 183 -8.00 21.21 1.81
C ILE A 183 -8.30 22.58 2.42
N THR A 184 -9.14 23.40 1.77
CA THR A 184 -9.54 24.71 2.27
C THR A 184 -10.15 24.62 3.68
N LYS A 185 -10.90 23.55 3.96
CA LYS A 185 -11.58 23.39 5.25
C LYS A 185 -10.69 22.82 6.35
N TYR A 186 -9.81 21.88 6.02
CA TYR A 186 -9.10 21.06 7.03
C TYR A 186 -7.58 21.21 7.00
N MET A 187 -6.99 21.66 5.89
CA MET A 187 -5.55 21.77 5.67
C MET A 187 -5.22 23.05 4.87
N PRO A 188 -5.64 24.25 5.33
CA PRO A 188 -5.62 25.47 4.50
C PRO A 188 -4.22 25.89 4.03
N ASN A 189 -3.16 25.42 4.69
CA ASN A 189 -1.78 25.67 4.29
C ASN A 189 -1.38 24.98 2.97
N LEU A 190 -2.21 24.06 2.46
CA LEU A 190 -1.96 23.31 1.23
C LEU A 190 -2.83 23.78 0.05
N CYS A 191 -3.65 24.82 0.23
CA CYS A 191 -4.51 25.35 -0.83
C CYS A 191 -3.71 25.73 -2.07
N GLY A 192 -4.21 25.32 -3.25
CA GLY A 192 -3.58 25.64 -4.53
C GLY A 192 -2.26 24.91 -4.81
N LEU A 193 -1.89 23.90 -4.01
CA LEU A 193 -0.72 23.05 -4.26
C LEU A 193 -1.02 21.80 -5.10
N ASP A 194 -2.23 21.74 -5.69
CA ASP A 194 -2.66 20.66 -6.59
C ASP A 194 -2.56 19.27 -5.94
N ALA A 195 -2.88 19.18 -4.65
CA ALA A 195 -2.85 17.93 -3.90
C ALA A 195 -4.15 17.14 -4.09
N VAL A 196 -4.03 15.81 -4.18
CA VAL A 196 -5.17 14.90 -4.03
C VAL A 196 -5.34 14.54 -2.55
N VAL A 197 -6.57 14.25 -2.11
CA VAL A 197 -6.85 13.90 -0.71
C VAL A 197 -7.31 12.44 -0.62
N ASN A 198 -6.54 11.66 0.15
CA ASN A 198 -6.83 10.28 0.52
C ASN A 198 -7.47 10.26 1.91
N VAL A 199 -8.69 9.73 2.02
CA VAL A 199 -9.35 9.48 3.30
C VAL A 199 -9.53 7.99 3.48
N GLY A 200 -9.17 7.47 4.64
CA GLY A 200 -9.27 6.04 4.88
C GLY A 200 -8.88 5.61 6.28
N LYS A 201 -8.89 4.30 6.50
CA LYS A 201 -8.54 3.70 7.80
C LYS A 201 -7.04 3.74 8.00
N MET A 202 -6.65 4.03 9.22
CA MET A 202 -5.25 4.00 9.65
C MET A 202 -5.15 3.25 10.98
N SER A 203 -4.13 2.40 11.10
CA SER A 203 -3.75 1.72 12.33
C SER A 203 -2.26 1.92 12.58
N ILE A 204 -1.92 2.20 13.83
CA ILE A 204 -0.55 2.44 14.28
C ILE A 204 -0.36 1.73 15.62
N SER A 205 0.61 0.83 15.74
CA SER A 205 0.95 0.16 17.00
C SER A 205 2.45 0.21 17.27
N GLY A 206 2.83 -0.05 18.52
CA GLY A 206 4.23 -0.03 18.94
C GLY A 206 4.86 1.37 19.05
N ILE A 207 4.07 2.45 18.95
CA ILE A 207 4.55 3.81 19.22
C ILE A 207 4.06 4.24 20.59
N ASN A 208 4.99 4.60 21.48
CA ASN A 208 4.66 5.27 22.72
C ASN A 208 4.96 6.78 22.59
N LEU A 209 3.90 7.57 22.40
CA LEU A 209 4.01 9.05 22.39
C LEU A 209 3.99 9.64 23.81
N ASP A 210 3.88 8.81 24.84
CA ASP A 210 3.87 9.21 26.26
C ASP A 210 5.23 8.99 26.97
N GLU A 211 6.10 8.11 26.47
CA GLU A 211 7.45 7.84 27.03
C GLU A 211 8.54 8.61 26.31
N ASP A 212 9.40 9.33 27.02
CA ASP A 212 10.48 10.16 26.44
C ASP A 212 11.37 9.33 25.51
N ASP A 213 11.39 9.67 24.22
CA ASP A 213 12.56 9.37 23.39
C ASP A 213 13.67 10.24 23.99
N GLU A 214 14.61 9.62 24.72
CA GLU A 214 15.76 10.33 25.29
C GLU A 214 16.41 11.22 24.22
N PRO A 215 16.80 12.46 24.56
CA PRO A 215 17.41 13.36 23.59
C PRO A 215 18.65 12.67 23.01
N ARG A 216 18.58 12.36 21.72
CA ARG A 216 19.68 11.76 20.96
C ARG A 216 20.85 12.73 21.02
N GLY A 217 21.82 12.43 21.90
CA GLY A 217 23.09 13.13 21.94
C GLY A 217 23.79 12.88 20.61
N ASP A 218 23.98 13.93 19.82
CA ASP A 218 24.89 13.90 18.68
C ASP A 218 26.30 13.60 19.24
N ASN A 219 26.79 12.40 18.96
CA ASN A 219 28.19 12.01 19.16
C ASN A 219 28.87 11.86 17.79
#